data_AF-A0A256FJ60-F1
#
_entry.id   AF-A0A256FJ60-F1
#
_cell.length_a   1.000
_cell.length_b   1.000
_cell.length_c   1.000
_cell.angle_alpha   90.00
_cell.angle_beta   90.00
_cell.angle_gamma   90.00
#
_symmetry.space_group_name_H-M   'P 1'
#
loop_
_entity.id
_entity.type
_entity.pdbx_description
1 polymer ?
#
loop_
_entity_poly.entity_id
_entity_poly.type
_entity_poly.pdbx_seq_one_letter_code
_entity_poly.pdbx_strand_id
1 'polypeptide(L)' 'MIKFKQKSISKPAQTCRDSVVVRMADAMREMAFSGENVSPDTLAHYGFTHDIVEKFGERAVALARRLSVRQVASHA' A
#
# COMPACT_ATOMS: atom_id res chain seq x y z
N MET A 1 32.58 -3.23 -19.15
CA MET A 1 31.28 -2.55 -18.97
C MET A 1 30.19 -3.60 -18.76
N ILE A 2 29.74 -3.82 -17.52
CA ILE A 2 28.69 -4.81 -17.23
C ILE A 2 27.32 -4.11 -17.31
N LYS A 3 26.47 -4.52 -18.25
CA LYS A 3 25.11 -4.01 -18.42
C LYS A 3 24.16 -4.84 -17.54
N PHE A 4 23.66 -4.26 -16.46
CA PHE A 4 22.58 -4.87 -15.68
C PHE A 4 21.26 -4.76 -16.45
N LYS A 5 20.75 -5.88 -16.98
CA LYS A 5 19.36 -5.95 -17.47
C LYS A 5 18.42 -6.11 -16.29
N GLN A 6 17.70 -5.06 -15.93
CA GLN A 6 16.58 -5.15 -14.98
C GLN A 6 15.51 -6.06 -15.58
N LYS A 7 15.32 -7.25 -14.99
CA LYS A 7 14.24 -8.16 -15.34
C LYS A 7 12.95 -7.53 -14.82
N SER A 8 12.09 -7.08 -15.73
CA SER A 8 10.76 -6.56 -15.39
C SER A 8 9.97 -7.67 -14.69
N ILE A 9 9.76 -7.52 -13.38
CA ILE A 9 8.90 -8.40 -12.60
C ILE A 9 7.48 -8.14 -13.10
N SER A 10 6.97 -9.02 -13.94
CA SER A 10 5.57 -9.01 -14.35
C SER A 10 4.71 -9.22 -13.10
N LYS A 11 4.05 -8.15 -12.63
CA LYS A 11 3.06 -8.26 -11.56
C LYS A 11 1.94 -9.18 -12.05
N PRO A 12 1.54 -10.22 -11.28
CA PRO A 12 0.38 -11.02 -11.63
C PRO A 12 -0.85 -10.12 -11.76
N ALA A 13 -1.78 -10.49 -12.64
CA ALA A 13 -3.03 -9.76 -12.83
C ALA A 13 -3.72 -9.60 -11.46
N GLN A 14 -3.84 -8.35 -11.01
CA GLN A 14 -4.46 -8.05 -9.71
C GLN A 14 -5.93 -8.46 -9.77
N THR A 15 -6.36 -9.32 -8.85
CA THR A 15 -7.79 -9.60 -8.71
C THR A 15 -8.49 -8.36 -8.15
N CYS A 16 -9.81 -8.23 -8.35
CA CYS A 16 -10.57 -7.10 -7.79
C CYS A 16 -10.47 -7.01 -6.25
N ARG A 17 -10.14 -8.11 -5.56
CA ARG A 17 -9.87 -8.10 -4.11
C ARG A 17 -8.50 -7.54 -3.81
N ASP A 18 -7.50 -7.90 -4.61
CA ASP A 18 -6.16 -7.35 -4.48
C ASP A 18 -6.13 -5.84 -4.76
N SER A 19 -6.99 -5.35 -5.66
CA SER A 19 -7.10 -3.92 -5.94
C SER A 19 -7.63 -3.11 -4.75
N VAL A 20 -8.58 -3.65 -3.96
CA VAL A 20 -9.07 -2.99 -2.73
C VAL A 20 -7.96 -2.93 -1.67
N VAL A 21 -7.24 -4.04 -1.47
CA VAL A 21 -6.11 -4.09 -0.51
C VAL A 21 -5.01 -3.11 -0.90
N VAL A 22 -4.66 -3.03 -2.19
CA VAL A 22 -3.64 -2.10 -2.70
C VAL A 22 -4.07 -0.65 -2.50
N ARG A 23 -5.30 -0.29 -2.90
CA ARG A 23 -5.83 1.07 -2.70
C ARG A 23 -5.87 1.46 -1.23
N MET A 24 -6.28 0.55 -0.36
CA MET A 24 -6.30 0.79 1.08
C MET A 24 -4.88 0.95 1.64
N ALA A 25 -3.93 0.13 1.18
CA ALA A 25 -2.53 0.25 1.58
C ALA A 25 -1.89 1.59 1.14
N ASP A 26 -2.24 2.08 -0.05
CA ASP A 26 -1.77 3.39 -0.54
C ASP A 26 -2.37 4.54 0.29
N ALA A 27 -3.68 4.51 0.58
CA ALA A 27 -4.32 5.51 1.45
C ALA A 27 -3.72 5.50 2.88
N MET A 28 -3.51 4.31 3.46
CA MET A 28 -2.86 4.16 4.77
C MET A 28 -1.46 4.76 4.78
N ARG A 29 -0.74 4.63 3.67
CA ARG A 29 0.61 5.16 3.51
C ARG A 29 0.59 6.68 3.35
N GLU A 30 -0.33 7.24 2.57
CA GLU A 30 -0.52 8.69 2.43
C GLU A 30 -0.85 9.35 3.78
N MET A 31 -1.78 8.78 4.54
CA MET A 31 -2.12 9.25 5.89
C MET A 31 -0.90 9.21 6.82
N ALA A 32 -0.19 8.07 6.85
CA ALA A 32 0.99 7.91 7.71
C ALA A 32 2.12 8.91 7.38
N PHE A 33 2.35 9.21 6.10
CA PHE A 33 3.33 10.22 5.68
C PHE A 33 2.85 11.67 5.90
N SER A 34 1.53 11.90 5.93
CA SER A 34 0.93 13.20 6.24
C SER A 34 0.85 13.48 7.74
N GLY A 35 1.26 12.52 8.58
CA GLY A 35 1.15 12.61 10.04
C GLY A 35 -0.25 12.35 10.59
N GLU A 36 -1.16 11.84 9.74
CA GLU A 36 -2.51 11.47 10.12
C GLU A 36 -2.54 10.02 10.64
N ASN A 37 -3.38 9.76 11.64
CA ASN A 37 -3.54 8.42 12.19
C ASN A 37 -4.46 7.57 11.32
N VAL A 38 -4.10 6.31 11.12
CA VAL A 38 -4.92 5.34 10.39
C VAL A 38 -5.96 4.75 11.34
N SER A 39 -7.22 5.10 11.16
CA SER A 39 -8.37 4.56 11.90
C SER A 39 -9.51 4.20 10.93
N PRO A 40 -10.51 3.40 11.36
CA PRO A 40 -11.69 3.15 10.54
C PRO A 40 -12.41 4.43 10.13
N ASP A 41 -12.46 5.43 11.01
CA ASP A 41 -13.10 6.72 10.74
C ASP A 41 -12.34 7.52 9.68
N THR A 42 -11.01 7.57 9.76
CA THR A 42 -10.21 8.25 8.73
C THR A 42 -10.30 7.50 7.41
N LEU A 43 -10.23 6.17 7.40
CA LEU A 43 -10.46 5.36 6.21
C LEU A 43 -11.85 5.54 5.59
N ALA A 44 -12.88 5.84 6.38
CA ALA A 44 -14.20 6.16 5.87
C ALA A 44 -14.20 7.43 5.00
N HIS A 45 -13.39 8.44 5.36
CA HIS A 45 -13.19 9.64 4.51
C HIS A 45 -12.52 9.32 3.17
N TYR A 46 -11.72 8.26 3.10
CA TYR A 46 -11.14 7.74 1.85
C TYR A 46 -12.08 6.80 1.08
N GLY A 47 -13.33 6.65 1.53
CA GLY A 47 -14.37 5.87 0.86
C GLY A 47 -14.34 4.36 1.16
N PHE A 48 -13.68 3.94 2.24
CA PHE A 48 -13.72 2.56 2.71
C PHE A 48 -14.83 2.36 3.74
N THR A 49 -15.69 1.36 3.55
CA THR A 49 -16.70 1.00 4.55
C THR A 49 -16.08 0.20 5.69
N HIS A 50 -16.72 0.21 6.86
CA HIS A 50 -16.24 -0.50 8.04
C HIS A 50 -16.00 -2.00 7.76
N ASP A 51 -16.96 -2.67 7.10
CA ASP A 51 -16.84 -4.10 6.72
C ASP A 51 -15.62 -4.39 5.85
N ILE A 52 -15.25 -3.45 4.97
CA ILE A 52 -14.09 -3.58 4.09
C ILE A 52 -12.79 -3.35 4.86
N VAL A 53 -12.78 -2.39 5.79
CA VAL A 53 -11.65 -2.16 6.69
C VAL A 53 -11.43 -3.35 7.61
N GLU A 54 -12.47 -3.93 8.19
CA GLU A 54 -12.37 -5.11 9.04
C GLU A 54 -11.83 -6.32 8.25
N LYS A 55 -12.35 -6.53 7.03
CA LYS A 55 -12.00 -7.68 6.20
C LYS A 55 -10.60 -7.61 5.58
N PHE A 56 -10.14 -6.42 5.22
CA PHE A 56 -8.91 -6.24 4.44
C PHE A 56 -7.83 -5.40 5.15
N GLY A 57 -8.16 -4.77 6.28
CA GLY A 57 -7.31 -3.83 6.99
C GLY A 57 -5.98 -4.45 7.40
N GLU A 58 -5.97 -5.64 8.00
CA GLU A 58 -4.71 -6.31 8.40
C GLU A 58 -3.79 -6.56 7.21
N ARG A 59 -4.35 -7.01 6.08
CA ARG A 59 -3.60 -7.28 4.86
C ARG A 59 -3.11 -5.98 4.23
N ALA A 60 -3.94 -4.93 4.24
CA ALA A 60 -3.58 -3.60 3.75
C ALA A 60 -2.47 -2.97 4.60
N VAL A 61 -2.52 -3.08 5.93
CA VAL A 61 -1.45 -2.63 6.84
C VAL A 61 -0.15 -3.38 6.58
N ALA A 62 -0.19 -4.70 6.44
CA ALA A 62 0.99 -5.50 6.12
C ALA A 62 1.59 -5.09 4.77
N LEU A 63 0.75 -4.81 3.78
CA LEU A 63 1.18 -4.33 2.46
C LEU A 63 1.75 -2.91 2.54
N ALA A 64 1.07 -1.98 3.21
CA ALA A 64 1.50 -0.61 3.41
C ALA A 64 2.87 -0.57 4.08
N ARG A 65 3.08 -1.36 5.15
CA ARG A 65 4.40 -1.49 5.80
C ARG A 65 5.47 -1.99 4.83
N ARG A 66 5.20 -3.04 4.05
CA ARG A 66 6.16 -3.55 3.05
C ARG A 66 6.50 -2.52 1.98
N LEU A 67 5.50 -1.76 1.53
CA LEU A 67 5.66 -0.74 0.48
C LEU A 67 6.32 0.55 1.01
N SER A 68 6.08 0.90 2.27
CA SER A 68 6.73 2.04 2.94
C SER A 68 8.20 1.78 3.27
N VAL A 69 8.63 0.50 3.33
CA VAL A 69 10.00 0.08 3.70
C VAL A 69 11.01 0.10 2.53
N ARG A 70 10.71 0.70 1.36
CA ARG A 70 11.68 0.81 0.25
C ARG A 70 11.46 2.13 -0.51
N GLN A 71 12.41 3.08 -0.60
CA GLN A 71 13.85 3.00 -0.88
C GLN A 71 14.60 4.20 -0.24
N VAL A 72 15.49 3.98 0.74
CA VAL A 72 16.41 5.02 1.29
C VAL A 72 17.74 5.09 0.50
N ALA A 73 17.95 4.22 -0.48
CA ALA A 73 19.14 4.24 -1.33
C ALA A 73 18.82 4.84 -2.71
N SER A 74 18.84 6.17 -2.82
CA SER A 74 19.18 6.96 -4.03
C SER A 74 19.20 8.48 -3.70
N HIS A 75 19.92 8.87 -2.65
CA HIS A 75 20.35 10.27 -2.49
C HIS A 75 21.68 10.23 -1.72
N ALA A 76 22.76 9.99 -2.46
CA ALA A 76 24.14 10.20 -2.04
C ALA A 76 24.82 11.02 -3.14
#